data_AF-A0A6P1EUA8-F1
#
_entry.id   AF-A0A6P1EUA8-F1
#
_cell.length_a   1.000
_cell.length_b   1.000
_cell.length_c   1.000
_cell.angle_alpha   90.00
_cell.angle_beta   90.00
_cell.angle_gamma   90.00
#
_symmetry.space_group_name_H-M   'P 1'
#
loop_
_entity.id
_entity.type
_entity.pdbx_description
1 polymer ?
#
loop_
_entity_poly.entity_id
_entity_poly.type
_entity_poly.pdbx_seq_one_letter_code
_entity_poly.pdbx_strand_id
1 'polypeptide(L)'
;MTDTSITPATDDDRAQITEIVKSAKIGLLTTVNATGQLVSRPLAAQDIDFDGDLWFFTQDPSAKVEDVRANPSVNVAFESKKGYLSVAGSATVVHDPAKVDELWSPSVSAWFPDGKDDPSVALLRVSAETVELWVTDSPAPVVLFKVAKAAVTGGQPDIGENRTVSFE
;
A
#
# COMPACT_ATOMS: atom_id res chain seq x y z
N MET A 1 -20.59 2.96 -11.96
CA MET A 1 -19.31 3.39 -12.57
C MET A 1 -19.30 4.89 -12.50
N THR A 2 -18.82 5.42 -11.39
CA THR A 2 -18.77 6.86 -11.12
C THR A 2 -17.55 7.42 -11.83
N ASP A 3 -17.76 8.55 -12.51
CA ASP A 3 -16.75 9.37 -13.15
C ASP A 3 -15.59 9.62 -12.16
N THR A 4 -14.44 8.99 -12.38
CA THR A 4 -13.30 9.07 -11.45
C THR A 4 -12.38 10.17 -11.94
N SER A 5 -12.78 11.43 -11.71
CA SER A 5 -11.82 12.52 -11.81
C SER A 5 -10.76 12.31 -10.74
N ILE A 6 -9.54 11.95 -11.15
CA ILE A 6 -8.40 11.85 -10.24
C ILE A 6 -8.07 13.27 -9.76
N THR A 7 -8.11 13.48 -8.45
CA THR A 7 -7.78 14.76 -7.82
C THR A 7 -6.51 14.64 -6.99
N PRO A 8 -5.75 15.72 -6.80
CA PRO A 8 -4.62 15.72 -5.87
C PRO A 8 -5.04 15.27 -4.47
N ALA A 9 -4.23 14.45 -3.82
CA ALA A 9 -4.51 13.94 -2.48
C ALA A 9 -4.51 15.06 -1.43
N THR A 10 -5.59 15.15 -0.67
CA THR A 10 -5.75 16.05 0.48
C THR A 10 -5.09 15.46 1.74
N ASP A 11 -5.02 16.25 2.81
CA ASP A 11 -4.53 15.78 4.11
C ASP A 11 -5.44 14.69 4.71
N ASP A 12 -6.75 14.75 4.46
CA ASP A 12 -7.69 13.72 4.91
C ASP A 12 -7.46 12.40 4.16
N ASP A 13 -7.19 12.47 2.85
CA ASP A 13 -6.82 11.28 2.07
C ASP A 13 -5.56 10.62 2.62
N ARG A 14 -4.52 11.40 2.90
CA ARG A 14 -3.26 10.89 3.48
C ARG A 14 -3.49 10.26 4.86
N ALA A 15 -4.33 10.87 5.69
CA ALA A 15 -4.69 10.32 6.99
C ALA A 15 -5.45 8.99 6.86
N GLN A 16 -6.40 8.88 5.93
CA GLN A 16 -7.13 7.64 5.69
C GLN A 16 -6.23 6.52 5.13
N ILE A 17 -5.34 6.85 4.19
CA ILE A 17 -4.33 5.92 3.67
C ILE A 17 -3.46 5.42 4.82
N THR A 18 -2.94 6.34 5.62
CA THR A 18 -2.13 6.05 6.81
C THR A 18 -2.84 5.07 7.74
N GLU A 19 -4.11 5.31 8.09
CA GLU A 19 -4.87 4.41 8.97
C GLU A 19 -5.05 3.00 8.40
N ILE A 20 -5.26 2.88 7.07
CA ILE A 20 -5.39 1.58 6.41
C ILE A 20 -4.04 0.85 6.39
N VAL A 21 -2.95 1.53 6.02
CA VAL A 21 -1.59 0.95 6.02
C VAL A 21 -1.18 0.51 7.43
N LYS A 22 -1.43 1.35 8.45
CA LYS A 22 -1.21 1.04 9.87
C LYS A 22 -2.00 -0.20 10.31
N SER A 23 -3.26 -0.29 9.90
CA SER A 23 -4.12 -1.42 10.26
C SER A 23 -3.74 -2.71 9.53
N ALA A 24 -3.30 -2.63 8.27
CA ALA A 24 -2.93 -3.78 7.45
C ALA A 24 -1.54 -4.33 7.82
N LYS A 25 -0.57 -3.44 8.07
CA LYS A 25 0.87 -3.70 8.32
C LYS A 25 1.62 -4.37 7.16
N ILE A 26 0.95 -5.21 6.39
CA ILE A 26 1.48 -5.94 5.25
C ILE A 26 0.85 -5.38 3.97
N GLY A 27 1.71 -4.97 3.03
CA GLY A 27 1.33 -4.67 1.66
C GLY A 27 1.66 -5.84 0.74
N LEU A 28 0.81 -6.09 -0.25
CA LEU A 28 1.07 -7.05 -1.32
C LEU A 28 1.71 -6.32 -2.50
N LEU A 29 3.05 -6.32 -2.56
CA LEU A 29 3.81 -5.72 -3.65
C LEU A 29 3.70 -6.59 -4.90
N THR A 30 3.14 -6.02 -5.95
CA THR A 30 2.98 -6.64 -7.26
C THR A 30 4.00 -6.03 -8.24
N THR A 31 4.84 -6.90 -8.81
CA THR A 31 5.84 -6.55 -9.83
C THR A 31 5.56 -7.32 -11.12
N VAL A 32 6.15 -6.87 -12.23
CA VAL A 32 6.17 -7.62 -13.50
C VAL A 32 7.47 -8.43 -13.55
N ASN A 33 7.37 -9.75 -13.62
CA ASN A 33 8.55 -10.60 -13.72
C ASN A 33 9.13 -10.65 -15.15
N ALA A 34 10.28 -11.32 -15.32
CA ALA A 34 10.95 -11.44 -16.62
C ALA A 34 10.11 -12.10 -17.75
N THR A 35 9.05 -12.85 -17.41
CA THR A 35 8.12 -13.45 -18.39
C THR A 35 6.89 -12.58 -18.66
N GLY A 36 6.81 -11.40 -18.06
CA GLY A 36 5.68 -10.47 -18.17
C GLY A 36 4.50 -10.78 -17.25
N GLN A 37 4.65 -11.70 -16.30
CA GLN A 37 3.59 -12.05 -15.35
C GLN A 37 3.60 -11.09 -14.15
N LEU A 38 2.40 -10.77 -13.66
CA LEU A 38 2.23 -10.08 -12.39
C LEU A 38 2.45 -11.05 -11.23
N VAL A 39 3.40 -10.73 -10.35
CA VAL A 39 3.71 -11.55 -9.17
C VAL A 39 3.57 -10.68 -7.92
N SER A 40 2.67 -11.07 -7.03
CA SER A 40 2.42 -10.37 -5.79
C SER A 40 3.09 -11.05 -4.60
N ARG A 41 3.72 -10.28 -3.72
CA ARG A 41 4.51 -10.78 -2.58
C ARG A 41 4.25 -9.93 -1.33
N PRO A 42 3.99 -10.54 -0.17
CA PRO A 42 3.75 -9.79 1.07
C PRO A 42 5.05 -9.14 1.56
N LEU A 43 4.98 -7.87 1.92
CA LEU A 43 6.06 -7.12 2.54
C LEU A 43 5.50 -6.29 3.70
N ALA A 44 6.27 -6.20 4.80
CA ALA A 44 5.88 -5.37 5.94
C ALA A 44 6.18 -3.90 5.64
N ALA A 45 5.14 -3.06 5.65
CA ALA A 45 5.30 -1.62 5.50
C ALA A 45 6.04 -1.04 6.72
N GLN A 46 7.05 -0.22 6.45
CA GLN A 46 7.79 0.59 7.42
C GLN A 46 7.33 2.04 7.30
N ASP A 47 7.62 2.85 8.32
CA ASP A 47 7.27 4.28 8.33
C ASP A 47 5.79 4.52 7.98
N ILE A 48 4.93 4.08 8.88
CA ILE A 48 3.49 3.92 8.63
C ILE A 48 2.72 5.25 8.52
N ASP A 49 3.40 6.40 8.58
CA ASP A 49 2.83 7.72 8.29
C ASP A 49 3.03 8.00 6.79
N PHE A 50 1.96 7.87 6.01
CA PHE A 50 2.03 7.93 4.56
C PHE A 50 2.09 9.38 4.06
N ASP A 51 3.22 9.77 3.49
CA ASP A 51 3.46 11.09 2.88
C ASP A 51 3.42 11.06 1.34
N GLY A 52 3.35 9.87 0.75
CA GLY A 52 3.47 9.62 -0.69
C GLY A 52 4.39 8.44 -0.98
N ASP A 53 5.24 8.06 -0.02
CA ASP A 53 6.10 6.89 -0.14
C ASP A 53 5.63 5.71 0.72
N LEU A 54 5.91 4.50 0.25
CA LEU A 54 5.88 3.29 1.05
C LEU A 54 7.29 2.70 1.14
N TRP A 55 7.69 2.32 2.34
CA TRP A 55 8.99 1.72 2.61
C TRP A 55 8.87 0.26 3.02
N PHE A 56 9.71 -0.59 2.45
CA PHE A 56 9.79 -2.01 2.78
C PHE A 56 11.24 -2.46 2.89
N PHE A 57 11.58 -3.24 3.91
CA PHE A 57 12.86 -3.94 3.91
C PHE A 57 12.87 -5.05 2.86
N THR A 58 14.02 -5.24 2.21
CA THR A 58 14.24 -6.31 1.25
C THR A 58 15.68 -6.82 1.29
N GLN A 59 15.92 -7.92 0.58
CA GLN A 59 17.27 -8.39 0.28
C GLN A 59 17.60 -8.08 -1.18
N ASP A 60 18.83 -7.64 -1.43
CA ASP A 60 19.41 -7.45 -2.75
C ASP A 60 20.69 -8.29 -2.88
N PRO A 61 20.76 -9.24 -3.82
CA PRO A 61 19.77 -9.55 -4.85
C PRO A 61 18.55 -10.34 -4.34
N SER A 62 17.40 -10.09 -4.97
CA SER A 62 16.22 -10.96 -4.87
C SER A 62 15.35 -10.82 -6.11
N ALA A 63 14.47 -11.80 -6.37
CA ALA A 63 13.62 -11.80 -7.57
C ALA A 63 12.78 -10.52 -7.72
N LYS A 64 12.25 -9.97 -6.62
CA LYS A 64 11.44 -8.73 -6.70
C LYS A 64 12.30 -7.50 -7.00
N VAL A 65 13.55 -7.50 -6.53
CA VAL A 65 14.51 -6.43 -6.77
C VAL A 65 14.96 -6.46 -8.24
N GLU A 66 15.19 -7.64 -8.81
CA GLU A 66 15.44 -7.80 -10.24
C GLU A 66 14.22 -7.37 -11.09
N ASP A 67 13.02 -7.80 -10.70
CA ASP A 67 11.77 -7.38 -11.35
C ASP A 67 11.66 -5.83 -11.36
N VAL A 68 11.88 -5.17 -10.22
CA VAL A 68 11.82 -3.70 -10.07
C VAL A 68 12.89 -2.98 -10.89
N ARG A 69 14.12 -3.50 -10.96
CA ARG A 69 15.17 -2.92 -11.80
C ARG A 69 14.83 -2.96 -13.28
N ALA A 70 14.17 -4.03 -13.73
CA ALA A 70 13.75 -4.18 -15.12
C ALA A 70 12.49 -3.36 -15.44
N ASN A 71 11.56 -3.27 -14.49
CA ASN A 71 10.34 -2.49 -14.60
C ASN A 71 9.97 -1.86 -13.24
N PRO A 72 10.21 -0.55 -13.05
CA PRO A 72 9.94 0.10 -11.78
C PRO A 72 8.44 0.30 -11.51
N SER A 73 7.56 0.19 -12.51
CA SER A 73 6.12 0.35 -12.31
C SER A 73 5.55 -0.82 -11.51
N VAL A 74 5.01 -0.52 -10.34
CA VAL A 74 4.48 -1.50 -9.38
C VAL A 74 3.10 -1.10 -8.88
N ASN A 75 2.45 -2.06 -8.22
CA ASN A 75 1.28 -1.78 -7.38
C ASN A 75 1.49 -2.38 -5.99
N VAL A 76 1.04 -1.70 -4.95
CA VAL A 76 0.93 -2.25 -3.60
C VAL A 76 -0.52 -2.25 -3.16
N ALA A 77 -1.06 -3.43 -2.91
CA ALA A 77 -2.40 -3.59 -2.39
C ALA A 77 -2.38 -3.75 -0.86
N PHE A 78 -3.32 -3.10 -0.17
CA PHE A 78 -3.57 -3.29 1.26
C PHE A 78 -5.02 -3.69 1.50
N GLU A 79 -5.21 -4.60 2.46
CA GLU A 79 -6.51 -5.01 2.97
C GLU A 79 -6.50 -4.90 4.49
N SER A 80 -7.53 -4.28 5.04
CA SER A 80 -7.69 -4.16 6.48
C SER A 80 -9.16 -4.02 6.86
N LYS A 81 -9.44 -4.09 8.17
CA LYS A 81 -10.76 -3.75 8.72
C LYS A 81 -11.17 -2.29 8.48
N LYS A 82 -10.24 -1.42 8.09
CA LYS A 82 -10.47 0.01 7.84
C LYS A 82 -10.79 0.30 6.37
N GLY A 83 -10.47 -0.60 5.46
CA GLY A 83 -10.66 -0.41 4.03
C GLY A 83 -9.59 -1.11 3.21
N TYR A 84 -9.63 -0.82 1.90
CA TYR A 84 -8.74 -1.38 0.89
C TYR A 84 -8.00 -0.25 0.18
N LEU A 85 -6.76 -0.51 -0.22
CA LEU A 85 -5.96 0.40 -1.04
C LEU A 85 -5.38 -0.33 -2.25
N SER A 86 -5.32 0.39 -3.36
CA SER A 86 -4.49 0.07 -4.52
C SER A 86 -3.56 1.25 -4.77
N VAL A 87 -2.28 1.09 -4.41
CA VAL A 87 -1.24 2.11 -4.57
C VAL A 87 -0.46 1.80 -5.84
N ALA A 88 -0.72 2.52 -6.93
CA ALA A 88 0.08 2.43 -8.15
C ALA A 88 1.20 3.48 -8.12
N GLY A 89 2.40 3.08 -8.49
CA GLY A 89 3.55 3.97 -8.48
C GLY A 89 4.83 3.32 -8.97
N SER A 90 5.96 3.96 -8.65
CA SER A 90 7.27 3.54 -9.10
C SER A 90 8.15 3.09 -7.92
N ALA A 91 8.71 1.89 -8.01
CA ALA A 91 9.60 1.30 -7.02
C ALA A 91 11.08 1.57 -7.34
N THR A 92 11.86 1.87 -6.31
CA THR A 92 13.32 1.99 -6.38
C THR A 92 13.99 1.21 -5.25
N VAL A 93 15.11 0.58 -5.56
CA VAL A 93 15.96 -0.10 -4.57
C VAL A 93 16.93 0.93 -3.98
N VAL A 94 16.86 1.13 -2.67
CA VAL A 94 17.62 2.14 -1.94
C VAL A 94 18.62 1.48 -1.00
N HIS A 95 19.89 1.85 -1.15
CA HIS A 95 20.98 1.49 -0.26
C HIS A 95 21.41 2.74 0.52
N ASP A 96 20.67 3.05 1.58
CA ASP A 96 20.93 4.19 2.44
C ASP A 96 21.03 3.71 3.90
N PRO A 97 22.26 3.62 4.46
CA PRO A 97 22.45 3.19 5.85
C PRO A 97 21.71 4.08 6.86
N ALA A 98 21.55 5.38 6.58
CA ALA A 98 20.85 6.28 7.49
C ALA A 98 19.34 5.97 7.51
N LYS A 99 18.72 5.74 6.35
CA LYS A 99 17.30 5.35 6.27
C LYS A 99 17.07 3.93 6.80
N VAL A 100 18.02 3.01 6.60
CA VAL A 100 17.97 1.67 7.23
C VAL A 100 17.96 1.80 8.75
N ASP A 101 18.86 2.61 9.31
CA ASP A 101 18.95 2.86 10.75
C ASP A 101 17.68 3.49 11.32
N GLU A 102 17.10 4.46 10.59
CA GLU A 102 15.85 5.12 10.95
C GLU A 102 14.67 4.13 11.02
N LEU A 103 14.57 3.22 10.06
CA LEU A 103 13.44 2.29 9.93
C LEU A 103 13.65 0.98 10.69
N TRP A 104 14.85 0.71 11.20
CA TRP A 104 15.16 -0.57 11.83
C TRP A 104 14.36 -0.78 13.11
N SER A 105 13.83 -1.99 13.30
CA SER A 105 13.08 -2.36 14.49
C SER A 105 13.36 -3.81 14.90
N PRO A 106 13.08 -4.20 16.16
CA PRO A 106 13.22 -5.59 16.60
C PRO A 106 12.43 -6.57 15.72
N SER A 107 11.26 -6.19 15.23
CA SER A 107 10.46 -6.99 14.29
C SER A 107 11.16 -7.20 12.95
N VAL A 108 11.91 -6.21 12.45
CA VAL A 108 12.70 -6.33 11.21
C VAL A 108 13.90 -7.25 11.45
N SER A 109 14.61 -7.11 12.57
CA SER A 109 15.79 -7.95 12.86
C SER A 109 15.50 -9.46 12.88
N ALA A 110 14.26 -9.87 13.18
CA ALA A 110 13.86 -11.28 13.12
C ALA A 110 13.94 -11.88 11.70
N TRP A 111 13.89 -11.04 10.66
CA TRP A 111 13.98 -11.44 9.25
C TRP A 111 15.39 -11.29 8.67
N PHE A 112 16.31 -10.62 9.37
CA PHE A 112 17.69 -10.34 8.96
C PHE A 112 18.64 -10.77 10.09
N PRO A 113 18.99 -12.07 10.18
CA PRO A 113 19.74 -12.62 11.31
C PRO A 113 21.15 -12.04 11.44
N ASP A 114 21.76 -11.62 10.32
CA ASP A 114 23.08 -10.99 10.28
C ASP A 114 23.03 -9.48 10.61
N GLY A 115 21.83 -8.97 10.92
CA GLY A 115 21.60 -7.60 11.35
C GLY A 115 21.52 -6.59 10.20
N LYS A 116 21.46 -5.31 10.56
CA LYS A 116 21.30 -4.19 9.61
C LYS A 116 22.54 -3.92 8.75
N ASP A 117 23.70 -4.39 9.19
CA ASP A 117 24.99 -4.24 8.49
C ASP A 117 25.23 -5.35 7.45
N ASP A 118 24.30 -6.30 7.31
CA ASP A 118 24.31 -7.29 6.24
C ASP A 118 24.30 -6.58 4.88
N PRO A 119 25.29 -6.84 4.00
CA PRO A 119 25.40 -6.16 2.70
C PRO A 119 24.23 -6.41 1.75
N SER A 120 23.39 -7.41 2.03
CA SER A 120 22.16 -7.67 1.28
C SER A 120 20.98 -6.83 1.74
N VAL A 121 21.04 -6.17 2.91
CA VAL A 121 19.96 -5.33 3.42
C VAL A 121 19.79 -4.11 2.50
N ALA A 122 18.60 -3.99 1.95
CA ALA A 122 18.19 -2.86 1.15
C ALA A 122 16.76 -2.44 1.51
N LEU A 123 16.37 -1.25 1.06
CA LEU A 123 15.01 -0.76 1.13
C LEU A 123 14.38 -0.76 -0.27
N LEU A 124 13.12 -1.12 -0.35
CA LEU A 124 12.26 -0.78 -1.49
C LEU A 124 11.45 0.45 -1.09
N ARG A 125 11.67 1.55 -1.83
CA ARG A 125 10.83 2.73 -1.79
C ARG A 125 9.84 2.64 -2.93
N VAL A 126 8.54 2.70 -2.65
CA VAL A 126 7.50 2.86 -3.66
C VAL A 126 6.96 4.27 -3.55
N SER A 127 7.25 5.11 -4.54
CA SER A 127 6.67 6.44 -4.64
C SER A 127 5.32 6.34 -5.34
N ALA A 128 4.25 6.64 -4.61
CA ALA A 128 2.90 6.57 -5.13
C ALA A 128 2.68 7.63 -6.21
N GLU A 129 2.00 7.24 -7.28
CA GLU A 129 1.53 8.14 -8.34
C GLU A 129 0.01 8.32 -8.21
N THR A 130 -0.70 7.21 -7.96
CA THR A 130 -2.13 7.23 -7.64
C THR A 130 -2.46 6.22 -6.55
N VAL A 131 -3.46 6.56 -5.74
CA VAL A 131 -4.03 5.66 -4.74
C VAL A 131 -5.53 5.60 -4.92
N GLU A 132 -6.04 4.41 -5.21
CA GLU A 132 -7.47 4.14 -5.12
C GLU A 132 -7.80 3.57 -3.74
N LEU A 133 -8.81 4.15 -3.09
CA LEU A 133 -9.23 3.79 -1.73
C LEU A 133 -10.69 3.39 -1.72
N TRP A 134 -10.99 2.33 -0.98
CA TRP A 134 -12.36 1.90 -0.67
C TRP A 134 -12.54 1.93 0.84
N VAL A 135 -13.29 2.93 1.33
CA VAL A 135 -13.53 3.16 2.75
C VAL A 135 -15.03 3.08 3.03
N THR A 136 -15.40 2.52 4.18
CA THR A 136 -16.78 2.53 4.66
C THR A 136 -16.92 3.64 5.71
N ASP A 137 -17.42 4.80 5.30
CA ASP A 137 -17.60 5.97 6.19
C ASP A 137 -18.81 5.83 7.14
N SER A 138 -19.58 4.74 7.01
CA SER A 138 -20.80 4.52 7.77
C SER A 138 -20.59 3.55 8.95
N PRO A 139 -21.00 3.90 10.19
CA PRO A 139 -21.02 2.97 11.31
C PRO A 139 -21.82 1.69 10.99
N ALA A 140 -21.43 0.54 11.55
CA ALA A 140 -22.07 -0.75 11.26
C ALA A 140 -23.62 -0.77 11.38
N PRO A 141 -24.26 -0.10 12.37
CA PRO A 141 -25.72 -0.01 12.43
C PRO A 141 -26.33 0.77 11.24
N VAL A 142 -25.63 1.80 10.75
CA VAL A 142 -26.05 2.60 9.59
C VAL A 142 -25.92 1.79 8.31
N VAL A 143 -24.84 1.03 8.16
CA VAL A 143 -24.66 0.08 7.05
C VAL A 143 -25.80 -0.94 7.04
N LEU A 144 -26.11 -1.55 8.19
CA LEU A 144 -27.20 -2.53 8.30
C LEU A 144 -28.56 -1.91 7.94
N PHE A 145 -28.84 -0.70 8.40
CA PHE A 145 -30.06 0.02 8.04
C PHE A 145 -30.13 0.32 6.53
N LYS A 146 -29.03 0.78 5.92
CA LYS A 146 -28.95 1.04 4.48
C LYS A 146 -29.17 -0.24 3.66
N VAL A 147 -28.60 -1.37 4.08
CA VAL A 147 -28.81 -2.68 3.45
C VAL A 147 -30.27 -3.12 3.58
N ALA A 148 -30.86 -3.04 4.77
CA ALA A 148 -32.26 -3.40 4.99
C ALA A 148 -33.21 -2.52 4.15
N LYS A 149 -32.95 -1.21 4.10
CA LYS A 149 -33.71 -0.27 3.27
C LYS A 149 -33.61 -0.64 1.79
N ALA A 150 -32.41 -0.90 1.28
CA ALA A 150 -32.17 -1.27 -0.11
C ALA A 150 -32.89 -2.57 -0.52
N ALA A 151 -32.90 -3.57 0.36
CA ALA A 151 -33.62 -4.83 0.14
C ALA A 151 -35.14 -4.64 0.02
N VAL A 152 -35.71 -3.67 0.74
CA VAL A 152 -37.14 -3.33 0.67
C VAL A 152 -37.46 -2.44 -0.53
N THR A 153 -36.59 -1.48 -0.85
CA THR A 153 -36.84 -0.48 -1.90
C THR A 153 -36.34 -0.89 -3.29
N GLY A 154 -35.68 -2.04 -3.43
CA GLY A 154 -35.16 -2.54 -4.71
C GLY A 154 -33.97 -1.74 -5.26
N GLY A 155 -33.19 -1.09 -4.41
CA GLY A 155 -32.03 -0.26 -4.80
C GLY A 155 -30.68 -0.92 -4.46
N GLN A 156 -29.57 -0.32 -4.92
CA GLN A 156 -28.25 -0.67 -4.41
C GLN A 156 -27.98 0.08 -3.09
N PRO A 157 -27.51 -0.61 -2.03
CA PRO A 157 -27.10 0.07 -0.82
C PRO A 157 -25.88 0.96 -1.12
N ASP A 158 -25.93 2.20 -0.68
CA ASP A 158 -24.84 3.17 -0.77
C ASP A 158 -23.96 3.06 0.49
N ILE A 159 -23.08 2.06 0.46
CA ILE A 159 -22.34 1.55 1.64
C ILE A 159 -20.83 1.80 1.59
N GLY A 160 -20.33 2.47 0.56
CA GLY A 160 -18.93 2.87 0.48
C GLY A 160 -18.66 3.75 -0.72
N GLU A 161 -17.81 4.75 -0.54
CA GLU A 161 -17.27 5.55 -1.63
C GLU A 161 -15.92 4.95 -2.04
N ASN A 162 -15.71 4.78 -3.34
CA ASN A 162 -14.37 4.61 -3.87
C ASN A 162 -13.93 5.90 -4.55
N ARG A 163 -12.70 6.30 -4.31
CA ARG A 163 -12.10 7.46 -4.97
C ARG A 163 -10.66 7.17 -5.31
N THR A 164 -10.16 7.83 -6.34
CA THR A 164 -8.75 7.77 -6.74
C THR A 164 -8.14 9.15 -6.57
N VAL A 165 -7.02 9.22 -5.88
CA VAL A 165 -6.26 10.45 -5.67
C VAL A 165 -4.86 10.34 -6.26
N SER A 166 -4.31 11.45 -6.74
CA SER A 166 -2.94 11.52 -7.30
C SER A 166 -1.95 12.13 -6.31
N PHE A 167 -0.70 11.71 -6.46
CA PHE A 167 0.47 12.27 -5.79
C PHE A 167 1.39 12.84 -6.87
N GLU A 168 1.96 14.02 -6.61
CA GLU A 168 2.93 14.68 -7.49
C GLU A 168 4.36 14.21 -7.22
#